data_AF-A0A0F9EJS5-F1
#
_entry.id   AF-A0A0F9EJS5-F1
#
_cell.length_a   1.000
_cell.length_b   1.000
_cell.length_c   1.000
_cell.angle_alpha   90.00
_cell.angle_beta   90.00
_cell.angle_gamma   90.00
#
_symmetry.space_group_name_H-M   'P 1'
#
loop_
_entity.id
_entity.type
_entity.pdbx_description
1 polymer ?
#
loop_
_entity_poly.entity_id
_entity_poly.type
_entity_poly.pdbx_seq_one_letter_code
_entity_poly.pdbx_strand_id
1 'polypeptide(L)'
;PEPDPEPDPAPDPAPDDAVPGVAVTGRTVSFSGGLRLLVTGTDLADTIVVGQTSGGLVLSGSATAAFDGSFQSVVIYGFGGDDTIRLANSVTGASVIYAGAGSDDVFDAGLGAGELHGGDGDDLLISIGGGSDTVWGDAGDDSFWVDSSDSISDASSAETAAKKVHRVSEFYQPWTSNSGSADYVSLEITGQDMKDPTLTSSAYHYSDFSSRPLFNGITYDDSTQGYIGDCYFLAALSSMAVTDPGVIAESITALGDGTYAVRFYQGSQEVYLRIDGELPVRSGGSLIYAGLGEGGDIWMPLMEKAYAHFRYGSNSYSSIEGGWMGTVYAQITGRGYVNRSVYSATADATFQWIQGRFDGGHAVTAGTWLGGGPIIGSHAYVVTSLETVEGQDFVTVFNPWGVDGRSYDSNYSDGLLKLTSAQFSQYFYRLQSSVA
;
A
#
# COMPACT_ATOMS: atom_id res chain seq x y z
N PRO A 1 -43.50 45.81 -19.76
CA PRO A 1 -42.24 45.05 -19.92
C PRO A 1 -42.13 44.05 -18.77
N GLU A 2 -42.38 42.78 -19.07
CA GLU A 2 -41.94 41.72 -18.19
C GLU A 2 -40.41 41.79 -18.07
N PRO A 3 -39.83 41.54 -16.89
CA PRO A 3 -38.38 41.47 -16.76
C PRO A 3 -37.86 40.34 -17.65
N ASP A 4 -36.77 40.60 -18.37
CA ASP A 4 -36.10 39.57 -19.16
C ASP A 4 -35.77 38.36 -18.25
N PRO A 5 -35.97 37.12 -18.74
CA PRO A 5 -35.58 35.94 -17.99
C PRO A 5 -34.07 36.02 -17.71
N GLU A 6 -33.68 35.70 -16.47
CA GLU A 6 -32.27 35.57 -16.12
C GLU A 6 -31.62 34.58 -17.10
N PRO A 7 -30.43 34.90 -17.64
CA PRO A 7 -29.72 34.00 -18.54
C PRO A 7 -29.47 32.68 -17.82
N ASP A 8 -29.70 31.56 -18.51
CA ASP A 8 -29.32 30.25 -18.00
C ASP A 8 -27.85 30.30 -17.54
N PRO A 9 -27.53 29.72 -16.37
CA PRO A 9 -26.15 29.61 -15.94
C PRO A 9 -25.36 28.91 -17.05
N ALA A 10 -24.24 29.53 -17.45
CA ALA A 10 -23.39 28.97 -18.49
C ALA A 10 -23.05 27.52 -18.11
N PRO A 11 -23.03 26.58 -19.08
CA PRO A 11 -22.51 25.25 -18.81
C PRO A 11 -21.11 25.38 -18.24
N ASP A 12 -20.77 24.51 -17.29
CA ASP A 12 -19.41 24.47 -16.78
C ASP A 12 -18.44 24.28 -17.95
N PRO A 13 -17.28 24.96 -17.93
CA PRO A 13 -16.27 24.74 -18.94
C PRO A 13 -16.00 23.24 -19.02
N ALA A 14 -15.90 22.71 -20.24
CA ALA A 14 -15.30 21.41 -20.42
C ALA A 14 -13.90 21.41 -19.75
N PRO A 15 -13.36 20.27 -19.33
CA PRO A 15 -12.00 20.21 -18.78
C PRO A 15 -10.99 21.01 -19.63
N ASP A 16 -11.12 20.94 -20.95
CA ASP A 16 -10.30 21.66 -21.94
C ASP A 16 -10.45 23.19 -21.94
N ASP A 17 -11.53 23.74 -21.36
CA ASP A 17 -11.80 25.18 -21.26
C ASP A 17 -11.44 25.75 -19.86
N ALA A 18 -11.14 24.89 -18.89
CA ALA A 18 -10.68 25.30 -17.57
C ALA A 18 -9.21 25.75 -17.65
N VAL A 19 -8.83 26.74 -16.84
CA VAL A 19 -7.45 27.26 -16.80
C VAL A 19 -6.86 27.17 -15.40
N PRO A 20 -5.57 26.77 -15.27
CA PRO A 20 -4.90 26.69 -13.98
C PRO A 20 -4.92 28.03 -13.24
N GLY A 21 -5.10 27.95 -11.92
CA GLY A 21 -4.96 29.07 -11.02
C GLY A 21 -3.49 29.37 -10.70
N VAL A 22 -3.25 30.52 -10.06
CA VAL A 22 -1.96 30.84 -9.43
C VAL A 22 -1.90 30.36 -7.96
N ALA A 23 -3.03 29.87 -7.45
CA ALA A 23 -3.21 29.27 -6.13
C ALA A 23 -4.52 28.46 -6.16
N VAL A 24 -4.62 27.44 -5.31
CA VAL A 24 -5.88 26.70 -5.09
C VAL A 24 -6.98 27.67 -4.63
N THR A 25 -8.08 27.72 -5.38
CA THR A 25 -9.24 28.57 -5.04
C THR A 25 -10.55 27.84 -5.26
N GLY A 26 -11.61 28.30 -4.58
CA GLY A 26 -12.96 27.82 -4.79
C GLY A 26 -13.91 28.98 -5.11
N ARG A 27 -14.96 28.71 -5.90
CA ARG A 27 -16.06 29.64 -6.14
C ARG A 27 -17.40 28.94 -6.24
N THR A 28 -18.43 29.60 -5.72
CA THR A 28 -19.82 29.12 -5.84
C THR A 28 -20.38 29.46 -7.21
N VAL A 29 -20.97 28.47 -7.87
CA VAL A 29 -21.70 28.60 -9.14
C VAL A 29 -23.13 28.12 -8.92
N SER A 30 -24.10 28.84 -9.48
CA SER A 30 -25.50 28.42 -9.49
C SER A 30 -25.78 27.64 -10.78
N PHE A 31 -26.50 26.53 -10.70
CA PHE A 31 -26.98 25.77 -11.85
C PHE A 31 -28.43 25.33 -11.64
N SER A 32 -29.07 24.78 -12.69
CA SER A 32 -30.48 24.34 -12.64
C SER A 32 -30.78 23.31 -11.53
N GLY A 33 -29.76 22.70 -10.93
CA GLY A 33 -29.89 21.74 -9.83
C GLY A 33 -29.61 22.30 -8.43
N GLY A 34 -29.03 23.50 -8.28
CA GLY A 34 -28.68 24.09 -6.99
C GLY A 34 -27.35 24.83 -7.00
N LEU A 35 -26.63 24.83 -5.88
CA LEU A 35 -25.27 25.39 -5.81
C LEU A 35 -24.23 24.32 -6.12
N ARG A 36 -23.17 24.72 -6.83
CA ARG A 36 -21.97 23.93 -7.13
C ARG A 36 -20.75 24.66 -6.60
N LEU A 37 -19.84 23.94 -5.96
CA LEU A 37 -18.52 24.47 -5.64
C LEU A 37 -17.57 24.07 -6.77
N LEU A 38 -16.99 25.06 -7.43
CA LEU A 38 -15.93 24.85 -8.41
C LEU A 38 -14.59 25.16 -7.74
N VAL A 39 -13.72 24.15 -7.65
CA VAL A 39 -12.36 24.24 -7.13
C VAL A 39 -11.37 24.23 -8.30
N THR A 40 -10.41 25.13 -8.26
CA THR A 40 -9.39 25.33 -9.29
C THR A 40 -8.02 25.28 -8.62
N GLY A 41 -7.25 24.23 -8.94
CA GLY A 41 -5.84 24.04 -8.58
C GLY A 41 -4.89 24.83 -9.48
N THR A 42 -3.63 24.40 -9.54
CA THR A 42 -2.52 25.06 -10.20
C THR A 42 -1.71 24.07 -11.05
N ASP A 43 -0.70 24.56 -11.80
CA ASP A 43 0.26 23.68 -12.50
C ASP A 43 1.39 23.17 -11.56
N LEU A 44 1.16 23.17 -10.25
CA LEU A 44 2.09 22.69 -9.23
C LEU A 44 1.36 21.67 -8.34
N ALA A 45 2.15 20.78 -7.72
CA ALA A 45 1.65 19.86 -6.70
C ALA A 45 0.83 20.59 -5.61
N ASP A 46 -0.46 20.30 -5.58
CA ASP A 46 -1.45 20.88 -4.70
C ASP A 46 -1.96 19.86 -3.66
N THR A 47 -2.43 20.39 -2.54
CA THR A 47 -3.23 19.60 -1.58
C THR A 47 -4.61 20.23 -1.49
N ILE A 48 -5.61 19.51 -2.00
CA ILE A 48 -6.98 19.95 -2.12
C ILE A 48 -7.86 19.05 -1.25
N VAL A 49 -8.46 19.59 -0.20
CA VAL A 49 -9.37 18.85 0.68
C VAL A 49 -10.71 19.55 0.73
N VAL A 50 -11.78 18.87 0.35
CA VAL A 50 -13.14 19.39 0.43
C VAL A 50 -13.95 18.60 1.45
N GLY A 51 -14.51 19.30 2.44
CA GLY A 51 -15.44 18.75 3.41
C GLY A 51 -16.74 19.55 3.47
N GLN A 52 -17.73 19.03 4.20
CA GLN A 52 -19.02 19.68 4.37
C GLN A 52 -19.35 19.86 5.85
N THR A 53 -19.94 21.01 6.15
CA THR A 53 -20.49 21.35 7.46
C THR A 53 -21.99 21.62 7.32
N SER A 54 -22.67 21.90 8.43
CA SER A 54 -24.07 22.34 8.39
C SER A 54 -24.27 23.69 7.68
N GLY A 55 -23.21 24.50 7.53
CA GLY A 55 -23.27 25.80 6.85
C GLY A 55 -23.01 25.75 5.33
N GLY A 56 -22.37 24.69 4.84
CA GLY A 56 -21.97 24.54 3.44
C GLY A 56 -20.65 23.79 3.30
N LEU A 57 -19.91 24.04 2.22
CA LEU A 57 -18.65 23.35 1.92
C LEU A 57 -17.43 24.11 2.44
N VAL A 58 -16.38 23.37 2.78
CA VAL A 58 -15.10 23.90 3.26
C VAL A 58 -13.99 23.32 2.39
N LEU A 59 -13.25 24.20 1.73
CA LEU A 59 -12.02 23.88 1.02
C LEU A 59 -10.84 24.12 1.96
N SER A 60 -9.95 23.13 2.07
CA SER A 60 -8.73 23.17 2.88
C SER A 60 -7.53 22.71 2.06
N GLY A 61 -6.34 23.10 2.51
CA GLY A 61 -5.06 22.88 1.85
C GLY A 61 -4.02 23.80 2.48
N SER A 62 -3.29 24.56 1.66
CA SER A 62 -2.42 25.64 2.16
C SER A 62 -3.18 26.78 2.86
N ALA A 63 -4.46 26.95 2.55
CA ALA A 63 -5.39 27.83 3.23
C ALA A 63 -6.79 27.20 3.35
N THR A 64 -7.60 27.68 4.28
CA THR A 64 -9.00 27.23 4.46
C THR A 64 -9.97 28.31 4.00
N ALA A 65 -10.96 27.93 3.19
CA ALA A 65 -12.05 28.78 2.72
C ALA A 65 -13.40 28.07 2.94
N ALA A 66 -14.39 28.82 3.45
CA ALA A 66 -15.75 28.33 3.66
C ALA A 66 -16.71 28.95 2.64
N PHE A 67 -17.62 28.13 2.14
CA PHE A 67 -18.63 28.49 1.16
C PHE A 67 -20.00 28.16 1.73
N ASP A 68 -20.77 29.20 2.05
CA ASP A 68 -22.09 29.04 2.64
C ASP A 68 -23.13 28.66 1.58
N GLY A 69 -23.99 27.70 1.90
CA GLY A 69 -25.12 27.32 1.05
C GLY A 69 -25.39 25.82 1.01
N SER A 70 -26.49 25.46 0.36
CA SER A 70 -26.85 24.05 0.11
C SER A 70 -26.29 23.62 -1.25
N PHE A 71 -25.11 23.01 -1.20
CA PHE A 71 -24.43 22.49 -2.38
C PHE A 71 -25.00 21.15 -2.80
N GLN A 72 -25.15 20.99 -4.12
CA GLN A 72 -25.63 19.77 -4.76
C GLN A 72 -24.51 19.07 -5.52
N SER A 73 -23.41 19.77 -5.79
CA SER A 73 -22.21 19.16 -6.36
C SER A 73 -20.93 19.93 -6.05
N VAL A 74 -19.81 19.24 -6.21
CA VAL A 74 -18.45 19.80 -6.25
C VAL A 74 -17.78 19.40 -7.56
N VAL A 75 -17.01 20.30 -8.14
CA VAL A 75 -16.12 20.00 -9.27
C VAL A 75 -14.72 20.47 -8.90
N ILE A 76 -13.73 19.60 -9.04
CA ILE A 76 -12.33 19.87 -8.71
C ILE A 76 -11.48 19.68 -9.96
N TYR A 77 -10.64 20.66 -10.26
CA TYR A 77 -9.59 20.58 -11.27
C TYR A 77 -8.23 20.74 -10.57
N GLY A 78 -7.39 19.70 -10.56
CA GLY A 78 -6.02 19.74 -10.02
C GLY A 78 -5.06 20.47 -10.97
N PHE A 79 -5.10 20.09 -12.25
CA PHE A 79 -4.31 20.58 -13.39
C PHE A 79 -2.96 19.90 -13.57
N GLY A 80 -1.89 20.39 -12.95
CA GLY A 80 -0.54 19.90 -13.24
C GLY A 80 0.29 19.75 -11.97
N GLY A 81 1.22 18.79 -11.98
CA GLY A 81 2.00 18.43 -10.80
C GLY A 81 1.34 17.29 -10.03
N ASP A 82 2.10 16.67 -9.13
CA ASP A 82 1.64 15.52 -8.35
C ASP A 82 0.72 16.00 -7.22
N ASP A 83 -0.59 15.92 -7.45
CA ASP A 83 -1.63 16.46 -6.59
C ASP A 83 -2.10 15.45 -5.55
N THR A 84 -2.62 15.97 -4.44
CA THR A 84 -3.36 15.18 -3.47
C THR A 84 -4.75 15.76 -3.27
N ILE A 85 -5.76 15.06 -3.78
CA ILE A 85 -7.15 15.52 -3.80
C ILE A 85 -8.01 14.63 -2.90
N ARG A 86 -8.71 15.22 -1.93
CA ARG A 86 -9.55 14.50 -0.96
C ARG A 86 -10.94 15.09 -0.85
N LEU A 87 -11.95 14.27 -1.11
CA LEU A 87 -13.33 14.56 -0.78
C LEU A 87 -13.76 13.78 0.47
N ALA A 88 -14.14 14.50 1.52
CA ALA A 88 -14.50 13.87 2.79
C ALA A 88 -15.92 13.26 2.75
N ASN A 89 -16.14 12.22 3.54
CA ASN A 89 -17.44 11.55 3.74
C ASN A 89 -18.60 12.42 4.28
N SER A 90 -18.29 13.66 4.65
CA SER A 90 -19.31 14.64 5.02
C SER A 90 -20.00 15.23 3.79
N VAL A 91 -19.37 15.16 2.62
CA VAL A 91 -19.88 15.73 1.38
C VAL A 91 -21.00 14.87 0.82
N THR A 92 -22.18 15.46 0.66
CA THR A 92 -23.40 14.73 0.24
C THR A 92 -23.78 14.96 -1.22
N GLY A 93 -23.21 15.99 -1.85
CA GLY A 93 -23.45 16.30 -3.25
C GLY A 93 -22.63 15.40 -4.18
N ALA A 94 -23.03 15.33 -5.44
CA ALA A 94 -22.25 14.63 -6.46
C ALA A 94 -20.88 15.30 -6.70
N SER A 95 -19.87 14.53 -7.07
CA SER A 95 -18.52 15.02 -7.33
C SER A 95 -18.08 14.77 -8.76
N VAL A 96 -17.25 15.67 -9.27
CA VAL A 96 -16.42 15.42 -10.45
C VAL A 96 -15.01 15.89 -10.12
N ILE A 97 -14.03 15.01 -10.25
CA ILE A 97 -12.63 15.28 -9.94
C ILE A 97 -11.82 15.01 -11.21
N TYR A 98 -11.09 16.03 -11.66
CA TYR A 98 -10.07 15.93 -12.68
C TYR A 98 -8.73 16.19 -12.00
N ALA A 99 -7.92 15.16 -11.79
CA ALA A 99 -6.63 15.32 -11.12
C ALA A 99 -5.64 16.05 -12.04
N GLY A 100 -5.42 15.54 -13.25
CA GLY A 100 -4.76 16.28 -14.31
C GLY A 100 -3.49 15.60 -14.77
N ALA A 101 -2.39 16.33 -14.88
CA ALA A 101 -1.10 15.79 -15.31
C ALA A 101 -0.14 15.71 -14.11
N GLY A 102 0.36 14.54 -13.80
CA GLY A 102 1.12 14.27 -12.57
C GLY A 102 0.82 12.86 -12.10
N SER A 103 1.57 12.37 -11.11
CA SER A 103 1.17 11.17 -10.39
C SER A 103 0.32 11.59 -9.19
N ASP A 104 -0.98 11.50 -9.32
CA ASP A 104 -1.94 12.10 -8.39
C ASP A 104 -2.51 11.07 -7.40
N ASP A 105 -2.69 11.50 -6.16
CA ASP A 105 -3.41 10.73 -5.13
C ASP A 105 -4.84 11.30 -4.96
N VAL A 106 -5.84 10.59 -5.48
CA VAL A 106 -7.26 10.99 -5.41
C VAL A 106 -8.03 10.10 -4.44
N PHE A 107 -8.72 10.72 -3.48
CA PHE A 107 -9.55 10.05 -2.50
C PHE A 107 -10.97 10.64 -2.56
N ASP A 108 -11.94 9.88 -3.03
CA ASP A 108 -13.35 10.22 -2.90
C ASP A 108 -14.01 9.35 -1.83
N ALA A 109 -14.41 9.97 -0.73
CA ALA A 109 -15.23 9.34 0.30
C ALA A 109 -16.64 9.95 0.35
N GLY A 110 -16.98 10.85 -0.58
CA GLY A 110 -18.25 11.56 -0.63
C GLY A 110 -19.43 10.60 -0.73
N LEU A 111 -20.59 11.00 -0.19
CA LEU A 111 -21.80 10.18 -0.16
C LEU A 111 -22.65 10.33 -1.43
N GLY A 112 -22.35 11.33 -2.26
CA GLY A 112 -22.95 11.49 -3.58
C GLY A 112 -22.18 10.69 -4.62
N ALA A 113 -22.81 10.39 -5.76
CA ALA A 113 -22.11 9.75 -6.87
C ALA A 113 -20.99 10.65 -7.41
N GLY A 114 -19.82 10.05 -7.64
CA GLY A 114 -18.62 10.70 -8.11
C GLY A 114 -18.18 10.25 -9.51
N GLU A 115 -17.50 11.17 -10.20
CA GLU A 115 -16.74 10.92 -11.42
C GLU A 115 -15.28 11.29 -11.13
N LEU A 116 -14.36 10.32 -11.20
CA LEU A 116 -12.94 10.51 -10.91
C LEU A 116 -12.12 10.27 -12.17
N HIS A 117 -11.32 11.26 -12.56
CA HIS A 117 -10.39 11.19 -13.68
C HIS A 117 -8.98 11.42 -13.14
N GLY A 118 -8.11 10.41 -13.30
CA GLY A 118 -6.68 10.51 -13.00
C GLY A 118 -6.02 11.50 -13.95
N GLY A 119 -5.91 11.14 -15.22
CA GLY A 119 -5.43 12.01 -16.27
C GLY A 119 -4.12 11.49 -16.86
N ASP A 120 -3.09 12.32 -16.97
CA ASP A 120 -1.78 11.90 -17.46
C ASP A 120 -0.85 11.59 -16.27
N GLY A 121 -0.34 10.37 -16.14
CA GLY A 121 0.62 9.99 -15.08
C GLY A 121 0.25 8.66 -14.45
N ASP A 122 1.00 8.21 -13.44
CA ASP A 122 0.64 6.96 -12.73
C ASP A 122 -0.14 7.35 -11.46
N ASP A 123 -1.45 7.18 -11.46
CA ASP A 123 -2.34 7.72 -10.43
C ASP A 123 -2.78 6.68 -9.39
N LEU A 124 -3.06 7.14 -8.17
CA LEU A 124 -3.72 6.37 -7.13
C LEU A 124 -5.15 6.88 -6.93
N LEU A 125 -6.13 6.06 -7.28
CA LEU A 125 -7.55 6.41 -7.25
C LEU A 125 -8.27 5.57 -6.20
N ILE A 126 -8.73 6.20 -5.11
CA ILE A 126 -9.42 5.56 -3.99
C ILE A 126 -10.86 6.08 -3.87
N SER A 127 -11.83 5.18 -4.07
CA SER A 127 -13.27 5.44 -3.92
C SER A 127 -13.97 4.38 -3.05
N ILE A 128 -13.29 3.82 -2.05
CA ILE A 128 -13.90 2.80 -1.19
C ILE A 128 -14.97 3.42 -0.28
N GLY A 129 -16.20 2.91 -0.36
CA GLY A 129 -17.33 3.41 0.43
C GLY A 129 -17.95 4.66 -0.18
N GLY A 130 -18.93 5.25 0.51
CA GLY A 130 -19.55 6.49 0.04
C GLY A 130 -20.56 6.29 -1.10
N GLY A 131 -20.36 7.04 -2.19
CA GLY A 131 -21.20 7.08 -3.38
C GLY A 131 -21.14 5.82 -4.22
N SER A 132 -21.75 5.87 -5.41
CA SER A 132 -21.47 4.88 -6.45
C SER A 132 -20.81 5.61 -7.58
N ASP A 133 -19.52 5.30 -7.77
CA ASP A 133 -18.63 6.17 -8.51
C ASP A 133 -18.22 5.57 -9.85
N THR A 134 -17.82 6.44 -10.75
CA THR A 134 -17.21 6.06 -12.02
C THR A 134 -15.80 6.60 -12.08
N VAL A 135 -14.84 5.70 -12.29
CA VAL A 135 -13.42 5.99 -12.20
C VAL A 135 -12.74 5.73 -13.55
N TRP A 136 -11.93 6.69 -13.97
CA TRP A 136 -11.06 6.65 -15.14
C TRP A 136 -9.62 6.87 -14.69
N GLY A 137 -8.73 5.93 -15.03
CA GLY A 137 -7.29 6.14 -14.88
C GLY A 137 -6.76 7.10 -15.94
N ASP A 138 -7.37 7.06 -17.13
CA ASP A 138 -6.91 7.75 -18.33
C ASP A 138 -5.53 7.25 -18.82
N ALA A 139 -4.49 8.07 -18.83
CA ALA A 139 -3.20 7.75 -19.40
C ALA A 139 -2.14 7.50 -18.33
N GLY A 140 -1.86 6.23 -18.05
CA GLY A 140 -0.97 5.90 -16.94
C GLY A 140 -0.78 4.41 -16.75
N ASP A 141 -0.04 4.05 -15.71
CA ASP A 141 -0.15 2.75 -15.05
C ASP A 141 -0.81 2.94 -13.67
N ASP A 142 -2.13 3.01 -13.65
CA ASP A 142 -2.92 3.49 -12.52
C ASP A 142 -3.34 2.41 -11.52
N SER A 143 -3.47 2.81 -10.26
CA SER A 143 -3.85 1.95 -9.14
C SER A 143 -5.22 2.32 -8.60
N PHE A 144 -6.17 1.40 -8.73
CA PHE A 144 -7.58 1.61 -8.41
C PHE A 144 -7.96 0.85 -7.14
N TRP A 145 -8.42 1.57 -6.12
CA TRP A 145 -9.00 1.00 -4.90
C TRP A 145 -10.45 1.45 -4.80
N VAL A 146 -11.35 0.64 -5.36
CA VAL A 146 -12.77 0.96 -5.51
C VAL A 146 -13.62 -0.07 -4.79
N ASP A 147 -14.85 0.27 -4.43
CA ASP A 147 -15.77 -0.70 -3.87
C ASP A 147 -16.63 -1.42 -4.92
N SER A 148 -17.53 -2.30 -4.48
CA SER A 148 -18.36 -3.11 -5.37
C SER A 148 -19.50 -2.35 -6.07
N SER A 149 -19.84 -1.15 -5.60
CA SER A 149 -20.83 -0.27 -6.18
C SER A 149 -20.27 0.60 -7.31
N ASP A 150 -18.93 0.73 -7.35
CA ASP A 150 -18.21 1.53 -8.33
C ASP A 150 -17.94 0.80 -9.65
N SER A 151 -17.75 1.61 -10.68
CA SER A 151 -17.29 1.16 -11.99
C SER A 151 -15.95 1.78 -12.35
N ILE A 152 -15.08 0.96 -12.94
CA ILE A 152 -13.82 1.43 -13.55
C ILE A 152 -14.01 1.31 -15.05
N SER A 153 -13.85 2.42 -15.76
CA SER A 153 -14.28 2.55 -17.15
C SER A 153 -13.23 2.11 -18.17
N ASP A 154 -11.95 2.23 -17.84
CA ASP A 154 -10.85 2.16 -18.81
C ASP A 154 -9.62 1.38 -18.35
N ALA A 155 -9.65 0.73 -17.18
CA ALA A 155 -8.53 -0.05 -16.65
C ALA A 155 -7.89 -0.95 -17.72
N SER A 156 -6.60 -0.76 -17.93
CA SER A 156 -5.86 -1.44 -18.98
C SER A 156 -5.62 -2.90 -18.63
N SER A 157 -5.31 -3.70 -19.66
CA SER A 157 -4.88 -5.08 -19.44
C SER A 157 -3.56 -5.18 -18.69
N ALA A 158 -2.72 -4.13 -18.74
CA ALA A 158 -1.43 -4.09 -18.04
C ALA A 158 -1.65 -3.90 -16.54
N GLU A 159 -2.43 -2.88 -16.14
CA GLU A 159 -2.82 -2.65 -14.74
C GLU A 159 -3.48 -3.88 -14.11
N THR A 160 -4.42 -4.49 -14.84
CA THR A 160 -5.10 -5.71 -14.40
C THR A 160 -4.12 -6.87 -14.19
N ALA A 161 -3.14 -7.03 -15.10
CA ALA A 161 -2.12 -8.08 -14.99
C ALA A 161 -1.12 -7.81 -13.86
N ALA A 162 -0.83 -6.54 -13.59
CA ALA A 162 0.03 -6.04 -12.52
C ALA A 162 -0.66 -6.00 -11.15
N LYS A 163 -1.95 -6.37 -11.06
CA LYS A 163 -2.75 -6.40 -9.82
C LYS A 163 -3.00 -5.03 -9.21
N LYS A 164 -3.16 -4.01 -10.06
CA LYS A 164 -3.46 -2.62 -9.69
C LYS A 164 -4.95 -2.31 -9.54
N VAL A 165 -5.82 -3.22 -9.98
CA VAL A 165 -7.28 -3.09 -9.85
C VAL A 165 -7.76 -3.83 -8.61
N HIS A 166 -8.10 -3.10 -7.56
CA HIS A 166 -8.59 -3.60 -6.28
C HIS A 166 -10.09 -3.33 -6.15
N ARG A 167 -10.88 -4.38 -5.99
CA ARG A 167 -12.35 -4.29 -5.81
C ARG A 167 -12.72 -4.76 -4.42
N VAL A 168 -12.90 -3.82 -3.51
CA VAL A 168 -13.14 -4.06 -2.09
C VAL A 168 -14.64 -4.17 -1.82
N SER A 169 -15.17 -5.40 -1.82
CA SER A 169 -16.59 -5.62 -1.47
C SER A 169 -16.83 -5.63 0.05
N GLU A 170 -15.82 -5.99 0.83
CA GLU A 170 -15.83 -5.98 2.29
C GLU A 170 -14.40 -6.01 2.82
N PHE A 171 -14.19 -5.48 4.03
CA PHE A 171 -12.99 -5.76 4.80
C PHE A 171 -13.16 -7.06 5.61
N TYR A 172 -12.07 -7.80 5.77
CA TYR A 172 -11.99 -9.07 6.48
C TYR A 172 -12.39 -8.91 7.95
N GLN A 173 -13.53 -9.51 8.31
CA GLN A 173 -14.10 -9.42 9.66
C GLN A 173 -14.87 -10.69 10.03
N PRO A 174 -14.22 -11.86 10.07
CA PRO A 174 -14.89 -13.15 10.31
C PRO A 174 -15.61 -13.24 11.68
N TRP A 175 -15.38 -12.30 12.59
CA TRP A 175 -16.00 -12.25 13.91
C TRP A 175 -17.39 -11.62 13.92
N THR A 176 -17.77 -10.81 12.92
CA THR A 176 -19.11 -10.21 12.85
C THR A 176 -19.52 -9.89 11.41
N SER A 177 -20.78 -10.13 11.09
CA SER A 177 -21.44 -9.60 9.89
C SER A 177 -22.53 -8.57 10.21
N ASN A 178 -22.68 -8.23 11.50
CA ASN A 178 -23.68 -7.28 11.97
C ASN A 178 -23.11 -5.86 11.92
N SER A 179 -23.63 -5.02 11.01
CA SER A 179 -23.23 -3.61 10.85
C SER A 179 -23.53 -2.72 12.07
N GLY A 180 -24.37 -3.18 13.00
CA GLY A 180 -24.58 -2.51 14.29
C GLY A 180 -23.58 -2.89 15.39
N SER A 181 -22.63 -3.80 15.11
CA SER A 181 -21.58 -4.18 16.07
C SER A 181 -20.51 -3.09 16.16
N ALA A 182 -19.98 -2.85 17.36
CA ALA A 182 -18.82 -1.96 17.55
C ALA A 182 -17.55 -2.53 16.90
N ASP A 183 -17.50 -3.84 16.66
CA ASP A 183 -16.39 -4.52 15.99
C ASP A 183 -16.60 -4.66 14.47
N TYR A 184 -17.66 -4.06 13.90
CA TYR A 184 -17.89 -4.08 12.46
C TYR A 184 -17.00 -3.05 11.77
N VAL A 185 -16.30 -3.48 10.71
CA VAL A 185 -15.39 -2.64 9.94
C VAL A 185 -16.09 -2.26 8.64
N SER A 186 -16.52 -1.01 8.55
CA SER A 186 -17.24 -0.51 7.37
C SER A 186 -16.28 -0.25 6.20
N LEU A 187 -16.85 -0.17 4.99
CA LEU A 187 -16.16 0.37 3.81
C LEU A 187 -15.95 1.88 3.96
N GLU A 188 -16.88 2.59 4.61
CA GLU A 188 -16.83 4.04 4.81
C GLU A 188 -15.49 4.53 5.38
N ILE A 189 -14.83 5.45 4.67
CA ILE A 189 -13.57 6.09 5.06
C ILE A 189 -13.85 7.11 6.20
N THR A 190 -14.06 6.59 7.40
CA THR A 190 -14.47 7.30 8.63
C THR A 190 -13.52 7.06 9.80
N GLY A 191 -12.36 6.45 9.57
CA GLY A 191 -11.34 6.10 10.56
C GLY A 191 -11.61 4.81 11.33
N GLN A 192 -12.58 4.00 10.90
CA GLN A 192 -12.92 2.72 11.55
C GLN A 192 -11.98 1.61 11.09
N ASP A 193 -11.45 0.81 12.01
CA ASP A 193 -10.51 -0.25 11.67
C ASP A 193 -10.70 -1.54 12.49
N MET A 194 -9.91 -2.56 12.14
CA MET A 194 -9.90 -3.83 12.84
C MET A 194 -9.21 -3.72 14.19
N LYS A 195 -9.86 -4.24 15.25
CA LYS A 195 -9.27 -4.28 16.59
C LYS A 195 -7.88 -4.92 16.61
N ASP A 196 -6.92 -4.18 17.14
CA ASP A 196 -5.52 -4.58 17.31
C ASP A 196 -5.26 -6.03 17.74
N PRO A 197 -4.22 -6.68 17.17
CA PRO A 197 -3.75 -7.99 17.59
C PRO A 197 -3.29 -8.03 19.04
N THR A 198 -3.50 -9.17 19.67
CA THR A 198 -2.94 -9.41 21.01
C THR A 198 -1.42 -9.49 20.98
N LEU A 199 -0.79 -8.90 22.01
CA LEU A 199 0.67 -8.83 22.15
C LEU A 199 1.21 -10.05 22.92
N THR A 200 2.47 -10.39 22.65
CA THR A 200 3.18 -11.52 23.30
C THR A 200 3.52 -11.28 24.77
N SER A 201 3.40 -10.03 25.26
CA SER A 201 3.69 -9.65 26.64
C SER A 201 2.84 -8.46 27.07
N SER A 202 2.43 -8.44 28.34
CA SER A 202 1.74 -7.31 28.96
C SER A 202 2.64 -6.09 29.23
N ALA A 203 3.96 -6.21 29.00
CA ALA A 203 4.90 -5.09 29.08
C ALA A 203 4.93 -4.23 27.80
N TYR A 204 4.24 -4.68 26.74
CA TYR A 204 4.13 -3.97 25.47
C TYR A 204 2.79 -3.25 25.39
N HIS A 205 2.73 -2.20 24.59
CA HIS A 205 1.51 -1.42 24.35
C HIS A 205 1.53 -0.89 22.91
N TYR A 206 0.42 -0.33 22.46
CA TYR A 206 0.32 0.30 21.15
C TYR A 206 0.67 1.78 21.22
N SER A 207 1.18 2.33 20.12
CA SER A 207 1.44 3.76 19.93
C SER A 207 1.17 4.13 18.49
N ASP A 208 0.70 5.34 18.26
CA ASP A 208 0.34 5.85 16.93
C ASP A 208 1.57 6.23 16.10
N PHE A 209 1.68 5.64 14.91
CA PHE A 209 2.67 5.95 13.88
C PHE A 209 2.05 6.45 12.57
N SER A 210 0.75 6.76 12.54
CA SER A 210 0.01 7.16 11.33
C SER A 210 0.52 8.45 10.65
N SER A 211 1.32 9.25 11.35
CA SER A 211 1.97 10.45 10.80
C SER A 211 3.21 10.16 9.94
N ARG A 212 3.68 8.92 9.90
CA ARG A 212 4.82 8.49 9.09
C ARG A 212 4.37 8.21 7.65
N PRO A 213 5.27 8.39 6.65
CA PRO A 213 4.95 8.02 5.29
C PRO A 213 4.72 6.51 5.18
N LEU A 214 3.77 6.09 4.32
CA LEU A 214 3.58 4.66 4.02
C LEU A 214 4.83 4.08 3.35
N PHE A 215 5.34 4.79 2.36
CA PHE A 215 6.54 4.47 1.58
C PHE A 215 7.46 5.69 1.51
N ASN A 216 8.78 5.46 1.56
CA ASN A 216 9.80 6.47 1.24
C ASN A 216 10.84 5.84 0.30
N GLY A 217 10.32 5.21 -0.76
CA GLY A 217 10.96 4.08 -1.43
C GLY A 217 10.43 2.76 -0.88
N ILE A 218 10.62 1.68 -1.64
CA ILE A 218 10.38 0.30 -1.19
C ILE A 218 11.67 -0.46 -1.47
N THR A 219 12.41 -0.80 -0.43
CA THR A 219 13.69 -1.50 -0.54
C THR A 219 13.72 -2.72 0.38
N TYR A 220 14.65 -3.63 0.09
CA TYR A 220 14.72 -4.90 0.84
C TYR A 220 15.19 -4.70 2.29
N ASP A 221 15.88 -3.61 2.57
CA ASP A 221 16.42 -3.22 3.87
C ASP A 221 15.44 -2.38 4.71
N ASP A 222 14.21 -2.16 4.23
CA ASP A 222 13.09 -1.69 5.07
C ASP A 222 12.71 -2.70 6.16
N SER A 223 13.31 -3.88 6.12
CA SER A 223 13.11 -4.94 7.10
C SER A 223 14.14 -4.86 8.22
N THR A 224 13.64 -4.65 9.44
CA THR A 224 14.39 -4.89 10.68
C THR A 224 13.53 -5.72 11.62
N GLN A 225 13.69 -7.04 11.57
CA GLN A 225 12.90 -7.96 12.39
C GLN A 225 13.14 -7.74 13.88
N GLY A 226 12.06 -7.62 14.63
CA GLY A 226 12.11 -7.52 16.08
C GLY A 226 11.94 -8.85 16.80
N TYR A 227 11.25 -8.79 17.94
CA TYR A 227 11.19 -9.86 18.92
C TYR A 227 10.05 -10.85 18.67
N ILE A 228 9.99 -11.39 17.44
CA ILE A 228 9.05 -12.44 17.05
C ILE A 228 9.63 -13.35 15.96
N GLY A 229 9.24 -14.63 15.96
CA GLY A 229 9.80 -15.67 15.10
C GLY A 229 9.22 -15.72 13.69
N ASP A 230 9.05 -14.59 13.01
CA ASP A 230 8.35 -14.46 11.73
C ASP A 230 9.27 -14.14 10.54
N CYS A 231 10.57 -14.44 10.66
CA CYS A 231 11.61 -14.12 9.66
C CYS A 231 11.25 -14.50 8.22
N TYR A 232 10.48 -15.56 8.05
CA TYR A 232 10.01 -16.01 6.75
C TYR A 232 9.08 -15.00 6.06
N PHE A 233 8.32 -14.22 6.82
CA PHE A 233 7.42 -13.17 6.35
C PHE A 233 8.22 -11.97 5.86
N LEU A 234 9.05 -11.39 6.73
CA LEU A 234 9.92 -10.25 6.36
C LEU A 234 10.84 -10.60 5.21
N ALA A 235 11.49 -11.77 5.22
CA ALA A 235 12.38 -12.17 4.12
C ALA A 235 11.63 -12.33 2.79
N ALA A 236 10.39 -12.84 2.79
CA ALA A 236 9.62 -12.95 1.56
C ALA A 236 9.26 -11.57 0.99
N LEU A 237 8.74 -10.66 1.82
CA LEU A 237 8.42 -9.29 1.41
C LEU A 237 9.66 -8.55 0.90
N SER A 238 10.75 -8.60 1.67
CA SER A 238 12.02 -7.97 1.31
C SER A 238 12.59 -8.50 0.01
N SER A 239 12.47 -9.81 -0.26
CA SER A 239 12.92 -10.38 -1.53
C SER A 239 12.07 -9.96 -2.73
N MET A 240 10.78 -9.65 -2.52
CA MET A 240 9.95 -9.03 -3.56
C MET A 240 10.36 -7.58 -3.77
N ALA A 241 10.66 -6.81 -2.71
CA ALA A 241 11.22 -5.46 -2.85
C ALA A 241 12.54 -5.42 -3.67
N VAL A 242 13.36 -6.49 -3.66
CA VAL A 242 14.55 -6.59 -4.54
C VAL A 242 14.19 -6.65 -6.02
N THR A 243 13.10 -7.35 -6.38
CA THR A 243 12.84 -7.79 -7.77
C THR A 243 11.65 -7.09 -8.42
N ASP A 244 10.63 -6.80 -7.63
CA ASP A 244 9.37 -6.19 -8.03
C ASP A 244 8.76 -5.45 -6.82
N PRO A 245 9.22 -4.23 -6.50
CA PRO A 245 8.65 -3.42 -5.42
C PRO A 245 7.18 -3.04 -5.68
N GLY A 246 6.72 -3.08 -6.94
CA GLY A 246 5.33 -2.80 -7.32
C GLY A 246 4.35 -3.78 -6.67
N VAL A 247 4.73 -5.05 -6.49
CA VAL A 247 3.90 -6.03 -5.77
C VAL A 247 3.61 -5.61 -4.33
N ILE A 248 4.55 -4.91 -3.68
CA ILE A 248 4.38 -4.37 -2.33
C ILE A 248 3.51 -3.11 -2.36
N ALA A 249 3.79 -2.17 -3.29
CA ALA A 249 2.99 -0.96 -3.49
C ALA A 249 1.50 -1.30 -3.71
N GLU A 250 1.21 -2.37 -4.47
CA GLU A 250 -0.15 -2.85 -4.72
C GLU A 250 -0.70 -3.74 -3.61
N SER A 251 0.03 -3.99 -2.53
CA SER A 251 -0.45 -4.81 -1.41
C SER A 251 -1.01 -4.00 -0.26
N ILE A 252 -0.71 -2.69 -0.20
CA ILE A 252 -1.14 -1.80 0.88
C ILE A 252 -1.28 -0.37 0.37
N THR A 253 -2.36 0.30 0.77
CA THR A 253 -2.54 1.74 0.53
C THR A 253 -3.07 2.44 1.78
N ALA A 254 -2.77 3.73 1.93
CA ALA A 254 -3.38 4.58 2.95
C ALA A 254 -4.76 5.02 2.48
N LEU A 255 -5.76 5.07 3.36
CA LEU A 255 -7.13 5.48 3.02
C LEU A 255 -7.40 6.98 3.27
N GLY A 256 -6.43 7.70 3.85
CA GLY A 256 -6.52 9.13 4.10
C GLY A 256 -7.26 9.53 5.39
N ASP A 257 -7.76 8.57 6.17
CA ASP A 257 -8.46 8.78 7.45
C ASP A 257 -7.67 8.25 8.66
N GLY A 258 -6.37 7.99 8.49
CA GLY A 258 -5.51 7.37 9.50
C GLY A 258 -5.48 5.83 9.44
N THR A 259 -6.25 5.22 8.54
CA THR A 259 -6.27 3.77 8.31
C THR A 259 -5.67 3.38 6.96
N TYR A 260 -5.40 2.09 6.80
CA TYR A 260 -4.74 1.48 5.65
C TYR A 260 -5.52 0.25 5.18
N ALA A 261 -5.68 0.11 3.87
CA ALA A 261 -6.18 -1.12 3.28
C ALA A 261 -5.01 -2.03 2.90
N VAL A 262 -5.08 -3.31 3.28
CA VAL A 262 -4.06 -4.33 2.99
C VAL A 262 -4.69 -5.51 2.26
N ARG A 263 -4.09 -5.95 1.15
CA ARG A 263 -4.56 -7.08 0.35
C ARG A 263 -3.65 -8.29 0.49
N PHE A 264 -4.22 -9.39 0.99
CA PHE A 264 -3.64 -10.73 0.87
C PHE A 264 -4.49 -11.63 -0.04
N TYR A 265 -3.98 -12.82 -0.33
CA TYR A 265 -4.65 -13.84 -1.11
C TYR A 265 -4.88 -15.13 -0.30
N GLN A 266 -6.12 -15.62 -0.32
CA GLN A 266 -6.46 -17.00 0.06
C GLN A 266 -6.67 -17.82 -1.23
N GLY A 267 -5.62 -18.50 -1.68
CA GLY A 267 -5.61 -19.08 -3.03
C GLY A 267 -5.56 -17.96 -4.06
N SER A 268 -6.58 -17.86 -4.92
CA SER A 268 -6.71 -16.76 -5.89
C SER A 268 -7.68 -15.66 -5.43
N GLN A 269 -8.31 -15.82 -4.26
CA GLN A 269 -9.28 -14.85 -3.74
C GLN A 269 -8.56 -13.75 -2.97
N GLU A 270 -8.87 -12.50 -3.30
CA GLU A 270 -8.39 -11.32 -2.60
C GLU A 270 -9.11 -11.17 -1.26
N VAL A 271 -8.35 -10.85 -0.23
CA VAL A 271 -8.83 -10.62 1.13
C VAL A 271 -8.26 -9.27 1.56
N TYR A 272 -9.14 -8.30 1.72
CA TYR A 272 -8.80 -6.93 2.12
C TYR A 272 -8.96 -6.77 3.62
N LEU A 273 -7.96 -6.19 4.29
CA LEU A 273 -7.98 -5.86 5.71
C LEU A 273 -7.92 -4.34 5.84
N ARG A 274 -8.51 -3.80 6.91
CA ARG A 274 -8.37 -2.38 7.26
C ARG A 274 -7.78 -2.25 8.65
N ILE A 275 -6.61 -1.66 8.74
CA ILE A 275 -5.87 -1.49 9.99
C ILE A 275 -5.52 -0.02 10.19
N ASP A 276 -5.43 0.45 11.41
CA ASP A 276 -4.86 1.77 11.72
C ASP A 276 -3.32 1.76 11.80
N GLY A 277 -2.75 2.95 12.06
CA GLY A 277 -1.33 3.17 12.30
C GLY A 277 -0.85 2.90 13.73
N GLU A 278 -1.66 2.31 14.61
CA GLU A 278 -1.22 1.92 15.96
C GLU A 278 -0.35 0.66 15.89
N LEU A 279 0.91 0.78 16.33
CA LEU A 279 1.89 -0.31 16.26
C LEU A 279 2.42 -0.70 17.64
N PRO A 280 2.77 -1.99 17.86
CA PRO A 280 3.29 -2.45 19.14
C PRO A 280 4.67 -1.89 19.47
N VAL A 281 4.82 -1.36 20.68
CA VAL A 281 6.06 -0.81 21.20
C VAL A 281 6.45 -1.40 22.56
N ARG A 282 7.76 -1.38 22.84
CA ARG A 282 8.30 -1.57 24.19
C ARG A 282 7.91 -0.40 25.09
N SER A 283 8.11 -0.54 26.41
CA SER A 283 7.93 0.56 27.38
C SER A 283 8.70 1.85 27.05
N GLY A 284 9.76 1.78 26.23
CA GLY A 284 10.53 2.95 25.78
C GLY A 284 10.05 3.58 24.47
N GLY A 285 8.95 3.11 23.88
CA GLY A 285 8.37 3.66 22.65
C GLY A 285 8.98 3.14 21.34
N SER A 286 9.96 2.23 21.37
CA SER A 286 10.49 1.59 20.17
C SER A 286 9.64 0.39 19.75
N LEU A 287 9.43 0.23 18.44
CA LEU A 287 8.73 -0.92 17.86
C LEU A 287 9.34 -2.24 18.37
N ILE A 288 8.49 -3.17 18.79
CA ILE A 288 8.92 -4.45 19.38
C ILE A 288 9.07 -5.55 18.33
N TYR A 289 8.27 -5.53 17.27
CA TYR A 289 8.29 -6.50 16.18
C TYR A 289 8.99 -5.89 14.94
N ALA A 290 8.43 -5.93 13.73
CA ALA A 290 9.05 -5.26 12.59
C ALA A 290 9.31 -3.76 12.87
N GLY A 291 10.51 -3.31 12.53
CA GLY A 291 10.92 -1.91 12.62
C GLY A 291 10.45 -1.08 11.42
N LEU A 292 10.68 0.24 11.51
CA LEU A 292 10.56 1.15 10.36
C LEU A 292 11.72 0.90 9.39
N GLY A 293 11.52 1.17 8.09
CA GLY A 293 12.64 1.20 7.14
C GLY A 293 13.57 2.39 7.37
N GLU A 294 14.69 2.44 6.64
CA GLU A 294 15.74 3.45 6.85
C GLU A 294 15.21 4.88 6.67
N GLY A 295 14.26 5.06 5.75
CA GLY A 295 13.55 6.32 5.48
C GLY A 295 12.45 6.66 6.49
N GLY A 296 12.20 5.79 7.48
CA GLY A 296 11.14 5.95 8.48
C GLY A 296 9.73 5.62 7.97
N ASP A 297 9.65 4.88 6.87
CA ASP A 297 8.41 4.36 6.30
C ASP A 297 7.87 3.16 7.10
N ILE A 298 6.58 2.91 6.95
CA ILE A 298 5.83 2.05 7.90
C ILE A 298 5.22 0.81 7.26
N TRP A 299 5.41 0.60 5.96
CA TRP A 299 4.73 -0.49 5.26
C TRP A 299 5.06 -1.86 5.87
N MET A 300 6.31 -2.13 6.24
CA MET A 300 6.72 -3.43 6.81
C MET A 300 5.97 -3.77 8.12
N PRO A 301 5.95 -2.89 9.15
CA PRO A 301 5.19 -3.18 10.37
C PRO A 301 3.67 -3.17 10.17
N LEU A 302 3.13 -2.39 9.23
CA LEU A 302 1.70 -2.50 8.88
C LEU A 302 1.36 -3.84 8.23
N MET A 303 2.20 -4.32 7.31
CA MET A 303 2.04 -5.63 6.69
C MET A 303 2.13 -6.75 7.73
N GLU A 304 3.04 -6.66 8.70
CA GLU A 304 3.17 -7.61 9.82
C GLU A 304 1.92 -7.59 10.72
N LYS A 305 1.41 -6.39 11.07
CA LYS A 305 0.15 -6.21 11.80
C LYS A 305 -1.02 -6.87 11.08
N ALA A 306 -1.22 -6.56 9.80
CA ALA A 306 -2.28 -7.15 8.99
C ALA A 306 -2.13 -8.68 8.90
N TYR A 307 -0.90 -9.19 8.80
CA TYR A 307 -0.65 -10.63 8.73
C TYR A 307 -1.04 -11.37 10.03
N ALA A 308 -0.90 -10.73 11.20
CA ALA A 308 -1.35 -11.26 12.48
C ALA A 308 -2.87 -11.46 12.58
N HIS A 309 -3.65 -10.69 11.80
CA HIS A 309 -5.08 -10.96 11.59
C HIS A 309 -5.30 -12.08 10.57
N PHE A 310 -4.65 -11.96 9.40
CA PHE A 310 -4.94 -12.76 8.22
C PHE A 310 -4.59 -14.25 8.35
N ARG A 311 -3.38 -14.57 8.84
CA ARG A 311 -2.75 -15.88 8.64
C ARG A 311 -3.59 -17.06 9.15
N TYR A 312 -4.08 -16.96 10.38
CA TYR A 312 -4.85 -18.01 11.06
C TYR A 312 -6.15 -17.49 11.69
N GLY A 313 -6.58 -16.27 11.36
CA GLY A 313 -7.77 -15.65 11.96
C GLY A 313 -7.70 -15.52 13.49
N SER A 314 -6.49 -15.54 14.06
CA SER A 314 -6.27 -15.60 15.52
C SER A 314 -6.13 -14.23 16.17
N ASN A 315 -5.93 -13.17 15.37
CA ASN A 315 -5.74 -11.80 15.83
C ASN A 315 -4.67 -11.68 16.93
N SER A 316 -3.47 -12.19 16.65
CA SER A 316 -2.39 -12.28 17.62
C SER A 316 -1.03 -12.34 16.96
N TYR A 317 -0.09 -11.53 17.42
CA TYR A 317 1.29 -11.60 16.94
C TYR A 317 1.90 -12.98 17.18
N SER A 318 1.67 -13.62 18.33
CA SER A 318 2.23 -14.97 18.58
C SER A 318 1.78 -16.02 17.56
N SER A 319 0.67 -15.78 16.85
CA SER A 319 0.16 -16.70 15.82
C SER A 319 0.99 -16.69 14.53
N ILE A 320 1.82 -15.67 14.29
CA ILE A 320 2.66 -15.57 13.09
C ILE A 320 4.07 -16.17 13.29
N GLU A 321 4.40 -16.67 14.48
CA GLU A 321 5.66 -17.37 14.73
C GLU A 321 5.77 -18.66 13.90
N GLY A 322 6.90 -18.81 13.21
CA GLY A 322 7.27 -19.98 12.42
C GLY A 322 6.46 -20.13 11.13
N GLY A 323 7.13 -20.24 9.99
CA GLY A 323 6.47 -20.34 8.69
C GLY A 323 7.43 -20.57 7.54
N TRP A 324 6.92 -20.47 6.32
CA TRP A 324 7.67 -20.68 5.08
C TRP A 324 7.49 -19.48 4.16
N MET A 325 8.60 -18.99 3.59
CA MET A 325 8.63 -17.85 2.68
C MET A 325 7.75 -18.07 1.45
N GLY A 326 7.74 -19.31 0.93
CA GLY A 326 6.90 -19.69 -0.20
C GLY A 326 5.41 -19.50 0.04
N THR A 327 4.93 -19.75 1.26
CA THR A 327 3.53 -19.48 1.63
C THR A 327 3.23 -17.98 1.53
N VAL A 328 4.17 -17.13 1.93
CA VAL A 328 4.02 -15.67 1.89
C VAL A 328 4.01 -15.18 0.45
N TYR A 329 4.86 -15.71 -0.44
CA TYR A 329 4.77 -15.40 -1.87
C TYR A 329 3.36 -15.68 -2.41
N ALA A 330 2.78 -16.82 -2.08
CA ALA A 330 1.43 -17.14 -2.53
C ALA A 330 0.36 -16.22 -1.94
N GLN A 331 0.52 -15.82 -0.69
CA GLN A 331 -0.40 -14.92 0.01
C GLN A 331 -0.28 -13.47 -0.41
N ILE A 332 0.83 -13.05 -1.01
CA ILE A 332 1.02 -11.68 -1.52
C ILE A 332 0.69 -11.59 -3.02
N THR A 333 1.03 -12.61 -3.80
CA THR A 333 0.89 -12.58 -5.27
C THR A 333 -0.36 -13.29 -5.79
N GLY A 334 -1.02 -14.11 -4.97
CA GLY A 334 -2.10 -15.00 -5.40
C GLY A 334 -1.64 -16.13 -6.32
N ARG A 335 -0.32 -16.35 -6.43
CA ARG A 335 0.30 -17.32 -7.34
C ARG A 335 1.02 -18.43 -6.59
N GLY A 336 1.47 -19.45 -7.32
CA GLY A 336 2.29 -20.50 -6.76
C GLY A 336 3.68 -20.03 -6.34
N TYR A 337 4.51 -20.96 -5.92
CA TYR A 337 5.93 -20.72 -5.67
C TYR A 337 6.72 -21.96 -6.01
N VAL A 338 8.02 -21.79 -6.27
CA VAL A 338 8.93 -22.91 -6.55
C VAL A 338 9.76 -23.23 -5.32
N ASN A 339 9.84 -24.51 -4.97
CA ASN A 339 10.75 -25.02 -3.96
C ASN A 339 11.93 -25.73 -4.61
N ARG A 340 13.14 -25.46 -4.10
CA ARG A 340 14.35 -26.21 -4.48
C ARG A 340 15.10 -26.66 -3.24
N SER A 341 15.44 -27.94 -3.21
CA SER A 341 16.39 -28.49 -2.23
C SER A 341 17.82 -28.19 -2.70
N VAL A 342 18.63 -27.64 -1.81
CA VAL A 342 20.06 -27.39 -2.06
C VAL A 342 20.88 -28.68 -1.83
N TYR A 343 20.49 -29.53 -0.87
CA TYR A 343 21.20 -30.77 -0.54
C TYR A 343 21.39 -31.74 -1.71
N SER A 344 20.47 -31.70 -2.68
CA SER A 344 20.47 -32.58 -3.85
C SER A 344 21.15 -31.97 -5.07
N ALA A 345 21.76 -30.79 -4.96
CA ALA A 345 22.36 -30.04 -6.06
C ALA A 345 23.83 -29.71 -5.79
N THR A 346 24.59 -29.49 -6.87
CA THR A 346 25.94 -28.91 -6.77
C THR A 346 25.86 -27.40 -6.52
N ALA A 347 26.97 -26.79 -6.10
CA ALA A 347 27.06 -25.34 -5.94
C ALA A 347 26.75 -24.61 -7.25
N ASP A 348 27.37 -25.03 -8.37
CA ASP A 348 27.14 -24.45 -9.69
C ASP A 348 25.67 -24.58 -10.13
N ALA A 349 25.05 -25.75 -9.93
CA ALA A 349 23.65 -25.95 -10.29
C ALA A 349 22.70 -25.14 -9.39
N THR A 350 23.09 -24.83 -8.16
CA THR A 350 22.34 -23.96 -7.25
C THR A 350 22.46 -22.51 -7.72
N PHE A 351 23.67 -22.05 -8.00
CA PHE A 351 23.94 -20.70 -8.52
C PHE A 351 23.19 -20.44 -9.83
N GLN A 352 23.32 -21.33 -10.82
CA GLN A 352 22.61 -21.21 -12.11
C GLN A 352 21.09 -21.21 -11.95
N TRP A 353 20.56 -21.95 -10.98
CA TRP A 353 19.12 -21.92 -10.72
C TRP A 353 18.69 -20.57 -10.16
N ILE A 354 19.41 -20.02 -9.19
CA ILE A 354 19.10 -18.70 -8.63
C ILE A 354 19.22 -17.64 -9.73
N GLN A 355 20.29 -17.65 -10.52
CA GLN A 355 20.47 -16.74 -11.66
C GLN A 355 19.27 -16.79 -12.60
N GLY A 356 18.82 -17.98 -13.00
CA GLY A 356 17.66 -18.13 -13.86
C GLY A 356 16.33 -17.68 -13.23
N ARG A 357 16.23 -17.59 -11.88
CA ARG A 357 15.08 -16.95 -11.21
C ARG A 357 15.17 -15.43 -11.33
N PHE A 358 16.33 -14.85 -11.06
CA PHE A 358 16.58 -13.42 -11.17
C PHE A 358 16.40 -12.90 -12.61
N ASP A 359 16.92 -13.62 -13.60
CA ASP A 359 16.76 -13.29 -15.02
C ASP A 359 15.27 -13.28 -15.46
N GLY A 360 14.42 -14.02 -14.74
CA GLY A 360 12.97 -14.04 -14.92
C GLY A 360 12.20 -13.05 -14.05
N GLY A 361 12.87 -12.17 -13.29
CA GLY A 361 12.24 -11.21 -12.38
C GLY A 361 11.64 -11.84 -11.13
N HIS A 362 12.13 -13.01 -10.69
CA HIS A 362 11.58 -13.71 -9.53
C HIS A 362 12.41 -13.52 -8.27
N ALA A 363 11.73 -13.11 -7.19
CA ALA A 363 12.25 -13.11 -5.83
C ALA A 363 12.75 -14.49 -5.42
N VAL A 364 13.84 -14.53 -4.64
CA VAL A 364 14.40 -15.76 -4.07
C VAL A 364 14.73 -15.57 -2.59
N THR A 365 14.28 -16.51 -1.77
CA THR A 365 14.61 -16.62 -0.35
C THR A 365 15.33 -17.94 -0.08
N ALA A 366 16.16 -17.95 0.95
CA ALA A 366 16.96 -19.09 1.35
C ALA A 366 16.76 -19.41 2.84
N GLY A 367 16.49 -20.67 3.15
CA GLY A 367 16.30 -21.14 4.52
C GLY A 367 17.52 -21.92 5.03
N THR A 368 17.82 -21.73 6.31
CA THR A 368 18.85 -22.48 7.06
C THR A 368 18.19 -23.46 8.05
N TRP A 369 18.81 -24.62 8.29
CA TRP A 369 18.30 -25.62 9.26
C TRP A 369 19.13 -25.57 10.54
N LEU A 370 20.39 -26.01 10.46
CA LEU A 370 21.35 -25.90 11.56
C LEU A 370 22.14 -24.60 11.43
N GLY A 371 22.45 -23.95 12.55
CA GLY A 371 23.41 -22.85 12.57
C GLY A 371 24.84 -23.34 12.40
N GLY A 372 25.74 -22.48 11.92
CA GLY A 372 27.15 -22.81 11.69
C GLY A 372 27.76 -21.88 10.66
N GLY A 373 29.01 -21.44 10.84
CA GLY A 373 29.57 -20.34 10.04
C GLY A 373 28.95 -18.98 10.40
N PRO A 374 28.91 -18.01 9.47
CA PRO A 374 28.42 -16.64 9.73
C PRO A 374 26.90 -16.50 9.74
N ILE A 375 26.15 -17.55 9.41
CA ILE A 375 24.69 -17.50 9.34
C ILE A 375 24.02 -17.89 10.67
N ILE A 376 22.77 -17.49 10.78
CA ILE A 376 21.81 -17.91 11.80
C ILE A 376 21.09 -19.17 11.32
N GLY A 377 20.91 -20.14 12.22
CA GLY A 377 20.18 -21.38 11.95
C GLY A 377 18.67 -21.24 12.18
N SER A 378 17.87 -22.10 11.55
CA SER A 378 16.40 -22.03 11.61
C SER A 378 15.87 -20.64 11.22
N HIS A 379 16.46 -20.07 10.17
CA HIS A 379 16.24 -18.68 9.78
C HIS A 379 16.06 -18.53 8.27
N ALA A 380 15.33 -17.49 7.87
CA ALA A 380 15.10 -17.12 6.49
C ALA A 380 15.99 -15.95 6.08
N TYR A 381 16.55 -16.01 4.88
CA TYR A 381 17.38 -14.97 4.28
C TYR A 381 16.81 -14.57 2.92
N VAL A 382 17.05 -13.33 2.54
CA VAL A 382 16.78 -12.77 1.21
C VAL A 382 18.00 -13.04 0.34
N VAL A 383 17.83 -13.49 -0.90
CA VAL A 383 18.92 -13.41 -1.89
C VAL A 383 18.80 -12.05 -2.56
N THR A 384 19.87 -11.24 -2.55
CA THR A 384 19.85 -9.86 -3.07
C THR A 384 20.61 -9.73 -4.38
N SER A 385 21.71 -10.45 -4.57
CA SER A 385 22.48 -10.39 -5.81
C SER A 385 23.32 -11.65 -6.06
N LEU A 386 23.74 -11.79 -7.32
CA LEU A 386 24.68 -12.81 -7.78
C LEU A 386 25.80 -12.12 -8.56
N GLU A 387 27.02 -12.61 -8.40
CA GLU A 387 28.17 -12.09 -9.13
C GLU A 387 29.22 -13.17 -9.37
N THR A 388 29.94 -13.06 -10.49
CA THR A 388 31.11 -13.89 -10.80
C THR A 388 32.34 -12.99 -10.85
N VAL A 389 33.26 -13.17 -9.91
CA VAL A 389 34.50 -12.38 -9.81
C VAL A 389 35.69 -13.31 -10.01
N GLU A 390 36.53 -13.03 -11.02
CA GLU A 390 37.72 -13.84 -11.36
C GLU A 390 37.43 -15.34 -11.55
N GLY A 391 36.23 -15.67 -12.04
CA GLY A 391 35.79 -17.05 -12.26
C GLY A 391 35.26 -17.75 -10.99
N GLN A 392 35.08 -17.02 -9.89
CA GLN A 392 34.43 -17.50 -8.69
C GLN A 392 33.04 -16.89 -8.53
N ASP A 393 32.04 -17.74 -8.30
CA ASP A 393 30.65 -17.34 -8.13
C ASP A 393 30.32 -17.01 -6.67
N PHE A 394 29.62 -15.90 -6.46
CA PHE A 394 29.16 -15.40 -5.16
C PHE A 394 27.66 -15.14 -5.16
N VAL A 395 27.03 -15.46 -4.05
CA VAL A 395 25.63 -15.14 -3.75
C VAL A 395 25.63 -14.21 -2.54
N THR A 396 25.05 -13.03 -2.70
CA THR A 396 24.82 -12.11 -1.59
C THR A 396 23.45 -12.37 -1.01
N VAL A 397 23.40 -12.53 0.31
CA VAL A 397 22.15 -12.66 1.06
C VAL A 397 22.00 -11.54 2.06
N PHE A 398 20.76 -11.18 2.37
CA PHE A 398 20.42 -10.25 3.43
C PHE A 398 19.67 -10.99 4.56
N ASN A 399 20.08 -10.71 5.79
CA ASN A 399 19.42 -11.17 7.00
C ASN A 399 18.30 -10.16 7.36
N PRO A 400 17.02 -10.57 7.42
CA PRO A 400 15.91 -9.65 7.73
C PRO A 400 15.96 -9.04 9.14
N TRP A 401 16.94 -9.41 9.97
CA TRP A 401 17.24 -8.71 11.23
C TRP A 401 17.88 -7.33 11.03
N GLY A 402 18.29 -6.97 9.81
CA GLY A 402 19.03 -5.74 9.53
C GLY A 402 20.48 -5.76 10.03
N VAL A 403 20.98 -6.93 10.45
CA VAL A 403 22.36 -7.16 10.91
C VAL A 403 22.81 -8.54 10.49
N ASP A 404 24.12 -8.78 10.35
CA ASP A 404 24.64 -10.08 9.86
C ASP A 404 24.17 -11.26 10.73
N GLY A 405 23.87 -10.97 11.99
CA GLY A 405 23.60 -11.93 13.04
C GLY A 405 24.90 -12.33 13.73
N ARG A 406 25.82 -12.99 13.02
CA ARG A 406 27.20 -13.23 13.48
C ARG A 406 28.14 -12.33 12.70
N SER A 407 29.11 -11.71 13.37
CA SER A 407 30.12 -10.88 12.70
C SER A 407 30.75 -11.66 11.55
N TYR A 408 30.53 -11.16 10.34
CA TYR A 408 30.98 -11.79 9.10
C TYR A 408 32.02 -10.94 8.39
N ASP A 409 31.73 -9.66 8.24
CA ASP A 409 32.63 -8.68 7.64
C ASP A 409 32.81 -7.44 8.53
N SER A 410 33.30 -6.35 7.94
CA SER A 410 33.57 -5.09 8.65
C SER A 410 32.32 -4.27 8.96
N ASN A 411 31.19 -4.53 8.30
CA ASN A 411 29.95 -3.76 8.42
C ASN A 411 28.79 -4.62 8.95
N TYR A 412 28.89 -5.00 10.23
CA TYR A 412 27.89 -5.84 10.91
C TYR A 412 26.42 -5.35 10.83
N SER A 413 26.21 -4.06 10.54
CA SER A 413 24.91 -3.39 10.58
C SER A 413 24.21 -3.25 9.23
N ASP A 414 24.74 -3.84 8.14
CA ASP A 414 24.03 -3.87 6.85
C ASP A 414 23.24 -5.16 6.62
N GLY A 415 23.49 -6.20 7.43
CA GLY A 415 22.80 -7.47 7.30
C GLY A 415 23.16 -8.25 6.05
N LEU A 416 24.15 -7.81 5.27
CA LEU A 416 24.56 -8.43 4.02
C LEU A 416 25.68 -9.44 4.25
N LEU A 417 25.57 -10.59 3.61
CA LEU A 417 26.60 -11.61 3.61
C LEU A 417 26.88 -12.05 2.17
N LYS A 418 28.06 -11.68 1.66
CA LYS A 418 28.56 -12.13 0.35
C LYS A 418 29.27 -13.47 0.48
N LEU A 419 28.60 -14.54 0.09
CA LEU A 419 29.10 -15.92 0.24
C LEU A 419 29.56 -16.48 -1.11
N THR A 420 30.63 -17.25 -1.13
CA THR A 420 30.93 -18.08 -2.32
C THR A 420 29.78 -19.08 -2.54
N SER A 421 29.52 -19.50 -3.79
CA SER A 421 28.48 -20.49 -4.10
C SER A 421 28.63 -21.80 -3.31
N ALA A 422 29.87 -22.19 -3.01
CA ALA A 422 30.21 -23.33 -2.17
C ALA A 422 29.81 -23.11 -0.70
N GLN A 423 30.14 -21.95 -0.11
CA GLN A 423 29.69 -21.59 1.24
C GLN A 423 28.17 -21.51 1.31
N PHE A 424 27.52 -20.86 0.35
CA PHE A 424 26.07 -20.81 0.26
C PHE A 424 25.46 -22.23 0.29
N SER A 425 25.96 -23.12 -0.56
CA SER A 425 25.43 -24.50 -0.65
C SER A 425 25.72 -25.37 0.57
N GLN A 426 26.75 -25.03 1.35
CA GLN A 426 27.06 -25.69 2.62
C GLN A 426 26.02 -25.35 3.71
N TYR A 427 25.46 -24.15 3.63
CA TYR A 427 24.79 -23.46 4.74
C TYR A 427 23.27 -23.37 4.55
N PHE A 428 22.82 -23.18 3.31
CA PHE A 428 21.41 -23.12 2.96
C PHE A 428 20.96 -24.48 2.45
N TYR A 429 19.77 -24.90 2.88
CA TYR A 429 19.24 -26.21 2.51
C TYR A 429 18.02 -26.14 1.60
N ARG A 430 17.30 -25.02 1.62
CA ARG A 430 16.06 -24.84 0.88
C ARG A 430 16.00 -23.45 0.30
N LEU A 431 15.67 -23.38 -0.98
CA LEU A 431 15.34 -22.15 -1.68
C LEU A 431 13.86 -22.12 -2.01
N GLN A 432 13.25 -20.95 -1.88
CA GLN A 432 11.89 -20.69 -2.32
C GLN A 432 11.90 -19.47 -3.23
N SER A 433 11.15 -19.51 -4.32
CA SER A 433 11.08 -18.40 -5.27
C SER A 433 9.64 -18.10 -5.69
N SER A 434 9.33 -16.81 -5.88
CA SER A 434 8.06 -16.36 -6.47
C SER A 434 7.94 -16.83 -7.92
N VAL A 435 6.79 -16.62 -8.56
CA VAL A 435 6.55 -16.99 -9.98
C VAL A 435 5.83 -15.86 -10.73
N ALA A 436 5.93 -15.90 -12.05
CA ALA A 436 5.25 -15.01 -12.99
C ALA A 436 3.74 -15.24 -13.04
#